data_AF-A0A8I1LJX1-F1
#
_entry.id   AF-A0A8I1LJX1-F1
#
_cell.length_a   1.000
_cell.length_b   1.000
_cell.length_c   1.000
_cell.angle_alpha   90.00
_cell.angle_beta   90.00
_cell.angle_gamma   90.00
#
_symmetry.space_group_name_H-M   'P 1'
#
loop_
_entity.id
_entity.type
_entity.pdbx_description
1 polymer ?
#
loop_
_entity_poly.entity_id
_entity_poly.type
_entity_poly.pdbx_seq_one_letter_code
_entity_poly.pdbx_strand_id
1 'polypeptide(L)'
;FYPSSKQKKIIKLNYDAQRFVYNSYVGRNRSNYHAKHYLAVRQYQAMPFAFSILNNYETKLAEEVVANSELLAKPKNIRDTYNFLRVKEIDSLALANAIQNYQKAWSNYRKIGHGIPTFHKKRSDWSYQTNC
;
A
#
# COMPACT_ATOMS: atom_id res chain seq x y z
N PHE A 1 -2.40 -32.68 10.71
CA PHE A 1 -1.74 -31.96 11.83
C PHE A 1 -2.53 -30.70 12.12
N TYR A 2 -2.93 -30.44 13.36
CA TYR A 2 -3.71 -29.25 13.73
C TYR A 2 -2.82 -28.25 14.49
N PRO A 3 -2.83 -26.95 14.17
CA PRO A 3 -1.94 -25.99 14.80
C PRO A 3 -2.28 -25.78 16.28
N SER A 4 -1.24 -25.72 17.11
CA SER A 4 -1.33 -25.34 18.52
C SER A 4 -1.89 -23.92 18.70
N SER A 5 -2.39 -23.61 19.90
CA SER A 5 -2.90 -22.26 20.23
C SER A 5 -1.87 -21.16 19.98
N LYS A 6 -0.58 -21.43 20.25
CA LYS A 6 0.52 -20.50 19.97
C LYS A 6 0.69 -20.27 18.47
N GLN A 7 0.69 -21.35 17.67
CA GLN A 7 0.79 -21.27 16.21
C GLN A 7 -0.38 -20.48 15.62
N LYS A 8 -1.62 -20.73 16.08
CA LYS A 8 -2.81 -19.98 15.63
C LYS A 8 -2.68 -18.48 15.91
N LYS A 9 -2.16 -18.10 17.08
CA LYS A 9 -1.91 -16.69 17.43
C LYS A 9 -0.91 -16.03 16.47
N ILE A 10 0.19 -16.73 16.15
CA ILE A 10 1.20 -16.26 15.21
C ILE A 10 0.63 -16.13 13.80
N ILE A 11 -0.14 -17.13 13.33
CA ILE A 11 -0.82 -17.10 12.03
C ILE A 11 -1.73 -15.89 11.92
N LYS A 12 -2.56 -15.65 12.93
CA LYS A 12 -3.47 -14.51 12.96
C LYS A 12 -2.72 -13.19 12.90
N LEU A 13 -1.66 -13.04 13.71
CA LEU A 13 -0.86 -11.82 13.78
C LEU A 13 -0.23 -11.50 12.41
N ASN A 14 0.36 -12.51 11.76
CA ASN A 14 0.98 -12.36 10.44
C ASN A 14 -0.05 -12.08 9.35
N TYR A 15 -1.19 -12.76 9.37
CA TYR A 15 -2.30 -12.49 8.46
C TYR A 15 -2.78 -11.04 8.56
N ASP A 16 -3.00 -10.54 9.79
CA ASP A 16 -3.44 -9.18 10.03
C ASP A 16 -2.37 -8.16 9.59
N ALA A 17 -1.09 -8.42 9.86
CA ALA A 17 0.03 -7.58 9.44
C ALA A 17 0.19 -7.53 7.90
N GLN A 18 0.14 -8.69 7.25
CA GLN A 18 0.21 -8.82 5.79
C GLN A 18 -0.94 -8.05 5.12
N ARG A 19 -2.16 -8.24 5.62
CA ARG A 19 -3.35 -7.53 5.13
C ARG A 19 -3.23 -6.03 5.33
N PHE A 20 -2.75 -5.59 6.49
CA PHE A 20 -2.50 -4.18 6.78
C PHE A 20 -1.51 -3.59 5.78
N VAL A 21 -0.34 -4.19 5.60
CA VAL A 21 0.70 -3.69 4.68
C VAL A 21 0.15 -3.60 3.25
N TYR A 22 -0.48 -4.66 2.74
CA TYR A 22 -1.07 -4.62 1.41
C TYR A 22 -2.11 -3.48 1.26
N ASN A 23 -3.07 -3.39 2.17
CA ASN A 23 -4.13 -2.37 2.10
C ASN A 23 -3.58 -0.96 2.25
N SER A 24 -2.59 -0.77 3.10
CA SER A 24 -1.95 0.52 3.35
C SER A 24 -1.21 1.04 2.11
N TYR A 25 -0.59 0.14 1.32
CA TYR A 25 0.03 0.44 0.04
C TYR A 25 -1.02 0.73 -1.03
N VAL A 26 -2.06 -0.09 -1.12
CA VAL A 26 -3.18 0.13 -2.07
C VAL A 26 -3.84 1.48 -1.81
N GLY A 27 -4.14 1.81 -0.56
CA GLY A 27 -4.87 3.03 -0.20
C GLY A 27 -4.10 4.27 -0.60
N ARG A 28 -2.84 4.36 -0.18
CA ARG A 28 -1.95 5.47 -0.50
C ARG A 28 -1.73 5.62 -2.00
N ASN A 29 -1.48 4.52 -2.71
CA ASN A 29 -1.23 4.62 -4.14
C ASN A 29 -2.50 4.97 -4.93
N ARG A 30 -3.69 4.54 -4.46
CA ARG A 30 -4.96 4.99 -5.04
C ARG A 30 -5.20 6.47 -4.83
N SER A 31 -4.99 6.98 -3.60
CA SER A 31 -5.04 8.41 -3.32
C SER A 31 -4.08 9.17 -4.24
N ASN A 32 -2.84 8.71 -4.35
CA ASN A 32 -1.83 9.31 -5.22
C ASN A 32 -2.21 9.26 -6.71
N TYR A 33 -2.79 8.16 -7.17
CA TYR A 33 -3.25 8.02 -8.55
C TYR A 33 -4.33 9.05 -8.88
N HIS A 34 -5.37 9.15 -8.04
CA HIS A 34 -6.45 10.12 -8.24
C HIS A 34 -5.95 11.56 -8.11
N ALA A 35 -5.08 11.83 -7.13
CA ALA A 35 -4.47 13.13 -6.92
C ALA A 35 -3.66 13.60 -8.15
N LYS A 36 -2.78 12.73 -8.66
CA LYS A 36 -1.97 13.02 -9.85
C LYS A 36 -2.84 13.25 -11.08
N HIS A 37 -3.89 12.45 -11.27
CA HIS A 37 -4.84 12.66 -12.36
C HIS A 37 -5.56 14.00 -12.25
N TYR A 38 -6.04 14.36 -11.06
CA TYR A 38 -6.70 15.65 -10.83
C TYR A 38 -5.76 16.83 -11.13
N LEU A 39 -4.54 16.81 -10.58
CA LEU A 39 -3.54 17.86 -10.81
C LEU A 39 -3.14 17.96 -12.29
N ALA A 40 -2.99 16.82 -12.98
CA ALA A 40 -2.68 16.80 -14.42
C ALA A 40 -3.81 17.41 -15.25
N VAL A 41 -5.07 17.04 -15.00
CA VAL A 41 -6.23 17.62 -15.72
C VAL A 41 -6.31 19.13 -15.50
N ARG A 42 -6.10 19.60 -14.27
CA ARG A 42 -6.04 21.04 -14.00
C ARG A 42 -4.91 21.71 -14.79
N GLN A 43 -3.73 21.11 -14.84
CA GLN A 43 -2.61 21.66 -15.59
C GLN A 43 -2.93 21.76 -17.10
N TYR A 44 -3.62 20.77 -17.68
CA TYR A 44 -4.06 20.84 -19.08
C TYR A 44 -5.10 21.93 -19.34
N GLN A 45 -5.91 22.29 -18.35
CA GLN A 45 -6.85 23.42 -18.44
C GLN A 45 -6.14 24.77 -18.32
N ALA A 46 -4.97 24.81 -17.67
CA ALA A 46 -4.11 25.98 -17.68
C ALA A 46 -3.33 26.07 -19.00
N MET A 47 -2.89 27.28 -19.37
CA MET A 47 -2.03 27.46 -20.55
C MET A 47 -0.73 26.65 -20.37
N PRO A 48 -0.20 25.99 -21.42
CA PRO A 48 0.92 25.05 -21.31
C PRO A 48 2.23 25.67 -20.78
N PHE A 49 2.36 26.99 -20.85
CA PHE A 49 3.51 27.75 -20.33
C PHE A 49 3.22 28.47 -19.00
N ALA A 50 1.97 28.46 -18.51
CA ALA A 50 1.58 29.13 -17.29
C ALA A 50 1.47 28.12 -16.15
N PHE A 51 2.33 28.25 -15.14
CA PHE A 51 2.17 27.49 -13.91
C PHE A 51 1.06 28.15 -13.09
N SER A 52 -0.11 27.50 -12.99
CA SER A 52 -1.18 28.01 -12.13
C SER A 52 -0.73 27.93 -10.67
N ILE A 53 -0.85 29.03 -9.92
CA ILE A 53 -0.65 28.99 -8.46
C ILE A 53 -1.61 27.95 -7.87
N LEU A 54 -1.07 26.98 -7.13
CA LEU A 54 -1.87 25.97 -6.44
C LEU A 54 -2.66 26.64 -5.32
N ASN A 55 -3.91 26.23 -5.15
CA ASN A 55 -4.66 26.62 -3.95
C ASN A 55 -4.21 25.78 -2.73
N ASN A 56 -4.69 26.13 -1.54
CA ASN A 56 -4.33 25.43 -0.31
C ASN A 56 -4.67 23.92 -0.36
N TYR A 57 -5.79 23.57 -0.98
CA TYR A 57 -6.21 22.17 -1.13
C TYR A 57 -5.23 21.37 -2.00
N GLU A 58 -4.80 21.93 -3.13
CA GLU A 58 -3.89 21.29 -4.07
C GLU A 58 -2.47 21.20 -3.56
N THR A 59 -2.05 22.23 -2.82
CA THR A 59 -0.76 22.23 -2.14
C THR A 59 -0.70 21.06 -1.16
N LYS A 60 -1.73 20.93 -0.32
CA LYS A 60 -1.87 19.79 0.59
C LYS A 60 -1.94 18.44 -0.13
N LEU A 61 -2.63 18.39 -1.27
CA LEU A 61 -2.74 17.19 -2.10
C LEU A 61 -1.38 16.78 -2.68
N ALA A 62 -0.60 17.74 -3.18
CA ALA A 62 0.74 17.51 -3.71
C ALA A 62 1.71 17.05 -2.60
N GLU A 63 1.66 17.69 -1.43
CA GLU A 63 2.41 17.27 -0.23
C GLU A 63 2.07 15.83 0.18
N GLU A 64 0.78 15.48 0.20
CA GLU A 64 0.33 14.12 0.51
C GLU A 64 0.88 13.11 -0.51
N VAL A 65 0.87 13.46 -1.80
CA VAL A 65 1.44 12.60 -2.86
C VAL A 65 2.93 12.34 -2.61
N VAL A 66 3.69 13.38 -2.25
CA VAL A 66 5.12 13.27 -1.93
C VAL A 66 5.33 12.38 -0.72
N ALA A 67 4.67 12.67 0.41
CA ALA A 67 4.79 11.89 1.64
C ALA A 67 4.41 10.41 1.44
N ASN A 68 3.34 10.14 0.70
CA ASN A 68 2.95 8.78 0.34
C ASN A 68 4.00 8.12 -0.57
N SER A 69 4.56 8.85 -1.54
CA SER A 69 5.59 8.30 -2.43
C SER A 69 6.86 7.91 -1.68
N GLU A 70 7.27 8.71 -0.70
CA GLU A 70 8.42 8.42 0.17
C GLU A 70 8.17 7.17 1.00
N LEU A 71 6.99 7.02 1.60
CA LEU A 71 6.64 5.84 2.38
C LEU A 71 6.64 4.57 1.51
N LEU A 72 6.12 4.66 0.28
CA LEU A 72 6.04 3.53 -0.65
C LEU A 72 7.38 3.21 -1.35
N ALA A 73 8.36 4.12 -1.29
CA ALA A 73 9.63 3.97 -2.01
C ALA A 73 10.45 2.78 -1.52
N LYS A 74 10.43 2.51 -0.20
CA LYS A 74 11.21 1.41 0.40
C LYS A 74 10.33 0.57 1.32
N PRO A 75 10.37 -0.77 1.22
CA PRO A 75 9.67 -1.68 2.13
C PRO A 75 9.94 -1.41 3.61
N LYS A 76 11.15 -0.96 3.94
CA LYS A 76 11.55 -0.64 5.31
C LYS A 76 10.75 0.52 5.90
N ASN A 77 10.40 1.52 5.08
CA ASN A 77 9.75 2.74 5.56
C ASN A 77 8.43 2.42 6.25
N ILE A 78 7.61 1.53 5.68
CA ILE A 78 6.34 1.16 6.32
C ILE A 78 6.53 0.41 7.64
N ARG A 79 7.56 -0.44 7.71
CA ARG A 79 7.89 -1.17 8.94
C ARG A 79 8.36 -0.22 10.04
N ASP A 80 9.12 0.82 9.67
CA ASP A 80 9.62 1.82 10.59
C ASP A 80 8.50 2.79 11.05
N THR A 81 7.55 3.12 10.17
CA THR A 81 6.38 3.96 10.50
C THR A 81 5.47 3.30 11.54
N TYR A 82 5.33 1.98 11.52
CA TYR A 82 4.37 1.26 12.35
C TYR A 82 5.05 0.30 13.33
N ASN A 83 5.19 0.73 14.58
CA ASN A 83 5.86 -0.05 15.64
C ASN A 83 5.34 -1.48 15.79
N PHE A 84 4.04 -1.71 15.59
CA PHE A 84 3.48 -3.06 15.71
C PHE A 84 4.00 -4.03 14.63
N LEU A 85 4.51 -3.55 13.49
CA LEU A 85 5.13 -4.38 12.45
C LEU A 85 6.56 -4.83 12.80
N ARG A 86 7.12 -4.34 13.91
CA ARG A 86 8.50 -4.62 14.34
C ARG A 86 8.59 -5.72 15.40
N VAL A 87 7.45 -6.21 15.90
CA VAL A 87 7.42 -7.31 16.88
C VAL A 87 8.03 -8.59 16.28
N LYS A 88 8.71 -9.37 17.12
CA LYS A 88 9.49 -10.56 16.69
C LYS A 88 8.62 -11.63 16.04
N GLU A 89 7.36 -11.70 16.42
CA GLU A 89 6.38 -12.67 15.95
C GLU A 89 5.86 -12.38 14.54
N ILE A 90 6.08 -11.16 14.03
CA ILE A 90 5.77 -10.83 12.63
C ILE A 90 6.95 -11.24 11.76
N ASP A 91 6.65 -12.15 10.85
CA ASP A 91 7.58 -12.64 9.85
C ASP A 91 7.83 -11.56 8.80
N SER A 92 9.10 -11.24 8.60
CA SER A 92 9.55 -10.34 7.54
C SER A 92 9.17 -10.82 6.14
N LEU A 93 9.12 -12.13 5.91
CA LEU A 93 8.72 -12.71 4.62
C LEU A 93 7.23 -12.48 4.35
N ALA A 94 6.37 -12.52 5.37
CA ALA A 94 4.95 -12.19 5.21
C ALA A 94 4.74 -10.75 4.73
N LEU A 95 5.52 -9.80 5.26
CA LEU A 95 5.51 -8.40 4.82
C LEU A 95 6.05 -8.25 3.39
N ALA A 96 7.14 -8.92 3.07
CA ALA A 96 7.73 -8.91 1.73
C ALA A 96 6.74 -9.47 0.69
N ASN A 97 6.08 -10.58 1.00
CA ASN A 97 5.05 -11.18 0.15
C ASN A 97 3.85 -10.24 -0.06
N ALA A 98 3.40 -9.51 0.97
CA ALA A 98 2.37 -8.47 0.80
C ALA A 98 2.78 -7.39 -0.21
N ILE A 99 4.02 -6.92 -0.13
CA ILE A 99 4.53 -5.87 -1.01
C ILE A 99 4.66 -6.39 -2.44
N GLN A 100 5.18 -7.61 -2.63
CA GLN A 100 5.23 -8.25 -3.95
C GLN A 100 3.84 -8.43 -4.56
N ASN A 101 2.86 -8.88 -3.78
CA ASN A 101 1.47 -9.03 -4.24
C ASN A 101 0.86 -7.69 -4.64
N TYR A 102 1.13 -6.63 -3.87
CA TYR A 102 0.72 -5.26 -4.22
C TYR A 102 1.35 -4.81 -5.55
N GLN A 103 2.66 -5.01 -5.72
CA GLN A 103 3.37 -4.63 -6.96
C GLN A 103 2.81 -5.39 -8.15
N LYS A 104 2.54 -6.69 -8.01
CA LYS A 104 1.91 -7.52 -9.02
C LYS A 104 0.52 -7.02 -9.39
N ALA A 105 -0.31 -6.65 -8.42
CA ALA A 105 -1.65 -6.11 -8.66
C ALA A 105 -1.60 -4.81 -9.50
N TRP A 106 -0.69 -3.89 -9.16
CA TRP A 106 -0.50 -2.66 -9.95
C TRP A 106 0.13 -2.90 -11.32
N SER A 107 1.03 -3.89 -11.44
CA SER A 107 1.56 -4.32 -12.73
C SER A 107 0.46 -4.88 -13.64
N ASN A 108 -0.45 -5.70 -13.09
CA ASN A 108 -1.57 -6.26 -13.84
C ASN A 108 -2.54 -5.17 -14.32
N TYR A 109 -2.82 -4.18 -13.48
CA TYR A 109 -3.59 -2.99 -13.87
C TYR A 109 -2.97 -2.28 -15.08
N ARG A 110 -1.65 -2.03 -15.05
CA ARG A 110 -0.95 -1.29 -16.11
C ARG A 110 -0.74 -2.09 -17.41
N LYS A 111 -0.44 -3.38 -17.31
CA LYS A 111 -0.04 -4.20 -18.47
C LYS A 111 -1.21 -4.90 -19.15
N ILE A 112 -2.17 -5.36 -18.37
CA ILE A 112 -3.24 -6.26 -18.84
C ILE A 112 -4.61 -5.56 -18.76
N GLY A 113 -4.68 -4.34 -18.22
CA GLY A 113 -5.94 -3.60 -18.08
C GLY A 113 -6.86 -4.19 -17.01
N HIS A 114 -6.32 -4.99 -16.07
CA HIS A 114 -7.09 -5.44 -14.91
C HIS A 114 -7.58 -4.22 -14.11
N GLY A 115 -8.66 -4.33 -13.33
CA GLY A 115 -9.14 -3.23 -12.49
C GLY A 115 -8.12 -2.73 -11.45
N ILE A 116 -8.27 -1.47 -11.02
CA ILE A 116 -7.43 -0.85 -9.98
C ILE A 116 -7.41 -1.74 -8.74
N PRO A 117 -6.23 -1.99 -8.11
CA PRO A 117 -6.12 -2.84 -6.95
C PRO A 117 -7.08 -2.44 -5.82
N THR A 118 -7.78 -3.42 -5.26
CA THR A 118 -8.78 -3.22 -4.19
C THR A 118 -8.26 -3.72 -2.85
N PHE A 119 -8.91 -3.30 -1.76
CA PHE A 119 -8.53 -3.74 -0.43
C PHE A 119 -8.87 -5.21 -0.19
N HIS A 120 -7.95 -5.91 0.47
CA HIS A 120 -8.20 -7.24 0.99
C HIS A 120 -9.17 -7.18 2.17
N LYS A 121 -10.28 -7.92 2.04
CA LYS A 121 -11.27 -8.12 3.10
C LYS A 121 -10.71 -9.00 4.22
N LYS A 122 -11.15 -8.77 5.45
CA LYS A 122 -10.85 -9.66 6.56
C LYS A 122 -11.67 -10.94 6.39
N ARG A 123 -11.05 -12.09 6.64
CA ARG A 123 -11.74 -13.38 6.64
C ARG A 123 -11.58 -14.10 7.97
N SER A 124 -12.38 -15.15 8.19
CA SER A 124 -12.29 -16.02 9.37
C SER A 124 -11.23 -17.11 9.20
N ASP A 125 -10.95 -17.50 7.96
CA ASP A 125 -9.88 -18.41 7.56
C ASP A 125 -8.54 -17.64 7.46
N TRP A 126 -7.72 -17.73 8.50
CA TRP A 126 -6.40 -17.09 8.53
C TRP A 126 -5.33 -18.04 8.04
N SER A 127 -4.54 -17.57 7.09
CA SER A 127 -3.33 -18.23 6.62
C SER A 127 -2.31 -17.18 6.19
N TYR A 128 -1.03 -17.52 6.26
CA TYR A 128 0.04 -16.73 5.67
C TYR A 128 1.09 -17.70 5.11
N GLN A 129 1.77 -17.29 4.04
CA GLN A 129 2.79 -18.09 3.38
C GLN A 129 4.18 -17.65 3.85
N THR A 130 4.98 -18.62 4.21
CA THR A 130 6.42 -18.48 4.46
C THR A 130 7.16 -19.09 3.27
N ASN A 131 8.16 -18.40 2.74
CA ASN A 131 9.04 -18.97 1.73
C ASN A 131 10.20 -19.68 2.46
N CYS A 132 10.55 -20.89 2.02
CA CYS A 132 11.73 -21.62 2.49
C CYS A 132 12.94 -21.28 1.62
#